data_AF-A0A8H3CZ27-F1
#
_entry.id   AF-A0A8H3CZ27-F1
#
_cell.length_a   1.000
_cell.length_b   1.000
_cell.length_c   1.000
_cell.angle_alpha   90.00
_cell.angle_beta   90.00
_cell.angle_gamma   90.00
#
_symmetry.space_group_name_H-M   'P 1'
#
loop_
_entity.id
_entity.type
_entity.pdbx_description
1 polymer ?
#
loop_
_entity_poly.entity_id
_entity_poly.type
_entity_poly.pdbx_seq_one_letter_code
_entity_poly.pdbx_strand_id
1 'polypeptide(L)'
;MDARYSSLPYMTPDLTPVILTESETTPDKYNGELEDVATTRRRSFMGGARAVWAMISHLILSVGVAIFVLIYIEGHHFNLTERSPIVNVLGGTRVAPFLPMQSDIVTLLSGMIAILKCTLGAWIASLCWNIALLLMERRGLAHRDLQTLLQYGVLAPGAYSRDWSTWLIGSLLLAGLVANLSSPALTGSISWAPSNRLVHGLSIDPVPVYSVEDGSLTELSPYYVENYGVRESAALNIAGSIGWGRDTEKSVLKRYMRTVEGLAINSTLENATLPYFQVHSIRWIERREEIPFMRDGALPGSVMRRTFDYTPTTFPGFMPGDMVLIPNTTTNWSSDPLESTIVHDTRLLLLYYAYDQDNETYSITRGLPSNAYELHTDGYYTAYAWVTFTAGVGKCKAHSCIVSSPQAIRNNTPIELEPHQLTFQALSMALVMSINLSTQNNSLPSSWDNIDDYIEAVLVRSYSGAWGLLTGILQTAVLNASYVPSVPSLLATVDLRRVYIWLGTQLVVTALSALFLITRSRVSKYPLLGDTCLAAFYLDTTAVPLDESVSSIHGVRKIEQRGDRLMVKV
;
A
#
# COMPACT_ATOMS: atom_id res chain seq x y z
N MET A 1 -66.98 -21.29 -11.28
CA MET A 1 -66.20 -20.34 -10.44
C MET A 1 -64.91 -20.06 -11.21
N ASP A 2 -64.91 -19.38 -12.34
CA ASP A 2 -65.51 -18.10 -12.73
C ASP A 2 -65.13 -16.91 -11.86
N ALA A 3 -64.70 -15.85 -12.58
CA ALA A 3 -64.42 -14.45 -12.19
C ALA A 3 -63.04 -14.17 -11.57
N ARG A 4 -62.31 -13.08 -11.89
CA ARG A 4 -62.38 -11.89 -12.78
C ARG A 4 -60.99 -11.21 -12.66
N TYR A 5 -60.42 -10.46 -13.60
CA TYR A 5 -60.78 -9.11 -14.12
C TYR A 5 -59.82 -8.85 -15.32
N SER A 6 -60.24 -8.63 -16.58
CA SER A 6 -60.59 -7.34 -17.24
C SER A 6 -59.67 -6.17 -16.84
N SER A 7 -58.95 -5.47 -17.73
CA SER A 7 -59.49 -4.65 -18.84
C SER A 7 -58.33 -3.98 -19.61
N LEU A 8 -58.38 -3.97 -20.95
CA LEU A 8 -57.72 -2.97 -21.80
C LEU A 8 -58.60 -2.79 -23.06
N PRO A 9 -58.96 -1.55 -23.46
CA PRO A 9 -59.93 -1.31 -24.51
C PRO A 9 -59.33 -1.43 -25.92
N TYR A 10 -60.11 -2.06 -26.78
CA TYR A 10 -59.96 -2.12 -28.24
C TYR A 10 -60.26 -0.73 -28.81
N MET A 11 -59.37 -0.18 -29.64
CA MET A 11 -59.61 1.06 -30.39
C MET A 11 -59.60 0.74 -31.88
N THR A 12 -60.79 0.76 -32.49
CA THR A 12 -61.03 0.72 -33.94
C THR A 12 -60.67 2.07 -34.55
N PRO A 13 -60.00 2.13 -35.71
CA PRO A 13 -59.83 3.38 -36.45
C PRO A 13 -61.08 3.63 -37.31
N ASP A 14 -61.87 4.63 -36.91
CA ASP A 14 -62.89 5.23 -37.78
C ASP A 14 -62.22 5.92 -38.97
N LEU A 15 -62.58 5.46 -40.16
CA LEU A 15 -62.29 6.08 -41.45
C LEU A 15 -63.31 7.20 -41.69
N THR A 16 -62.89 8.45 -41.60
CA THR A 16 -63.63 9.60 -42.12
C THR A 16 -63.20 9.88 -43.56
N PRO A 17 -64.12 9.83 -44.55
CA PRO A 17 -63.81 10.21 -45.92
C PRO A 17 -63.90 11.73 -46.07
N VAL A 18 -62.82 12.35 -46.54
CA VAL A 18 -62.85 13.74 -47.03
C VAL A 18 -62.94 13.67 -48.55
N ILE A 19 -64.12 14.00 -49.07
CA ILE A 19 -64.36 14.38 -50.47
C ILE A 19 -64.34 15.90 -50.54
N LEU A 20 -63.91 16.42 -51.70
CA LEU A 20 -64.20 17.71 -52.37
C LEU A 20 -62.85 18.26 -52.92
N THR A 21 -62.65 18.60 -54.19
CA THR A 21 -63.52 18.71 -55.38
C THR A 21 -62.61 18.88 -56.60
N GLU A 22 -63.06 18.40 -57.76
CA GLU A 22 -62.55 18.82 -59.07
C GLU A 22 -62.74 20.33 -59.28
N SER A 23 -61.70 20.99 -59.78
CA SER A 23 -61.86 22.10 -60.72
C SER A 23 -60.66 22.12 -61.66
N GLU A 24 -60.96 21.95 -62.95
CA GLU A 24 -60.07 22.21 -64.09
C GLU A 24 -59.34 23.55 -63.98
N THR A 25 -58.08 23.58 -64.43
CA THR A 25 -57.61 24.50 -65.48
C THR A 25 -56.16 24.17 -65.83
N THR A 26 -55.96 23.63 -67.03
CA THR A 26 -54.70 23.70 -67.78
C THR A 26 -54.41 25.16 -68.19
N PRO A 27 -53.13 25.53 -68.36
CA PRO A 27 -52.61 25.52 -69.73
C PRO A 27 -51.17 25.01 -69.88
N ASP A 28 -50.92 24.46 -71.08
CA ASP A 28 -49.65 24.06 -71.67
C ASP A 28 -48.53 25.11 -71.55
N LYS A 29 -47.25 24.70 -71.45
CA LYS A 29 -46.36 24.44 -72.60
C LYS A 29 -44.88 24.25 -72.19
N TYR A 30 -44.25 23.33 -72.91
CA TYR A 30 -42.83 22.95 -72.97
C TYR A 30 -41.79 24.08 -72.96
N ASN A 31 -40.66 23.83 -72.28
CA ASN A 31 -39.24 23.92 -72.73
C ASN A 31 -38.40 23.56 -71.47
N GLY A 32 -37.50 22.57 -71.41
CA GLY A 32 -36.46 22.24 -72.37
C GLY A 32 -35.13 22.83 -71.89
N GLU A 33 -34.57 22.35 -70.76
CA GLU A 33 -33.16 22.55 -70.44
C GLU A 33 -32.65 21.43 -69.51
N LEU A 34 -31.66 20.71 -70.03
CA LEU A 34 -30.93 19.61 -69.42
C LEU A 34 -29.90 20.21 -68.44
N GLU A 35 -30.33 20.55 -67.22
CA GLU A 35 -29.37 20.89 -66.16
C GLU A 35 -28.83 19.63 -65.50
N ASP A 36 -27.54 19.43 -65.70
CA ASP A 36 -26.67 18.43 -65.09
C ASP A 36 -26.59 18.69 -63.57
N VAL A 37 -27.59 18.23 -62.81
CA VAL A 37 -27.60 18.36 -61.34
C VAL A 37 -26.59 17.39 -60.77
N ALA A 38 -25.34 17.85 -60.69
CA ALA A 38 -24.31 17.32 -59.82
C ALA A 38 -24.83 17.37 -58.37
N THR A 39 -25.45 16.26 -57.93
CA THR A 39 -25.90 16.05 -56.56
C THR A 39 -24.67 15.97 -55.63
N THR A 40 -24.21 17.14 -55.20
CA THR A 40 -23.27 17.30 -54.09
C THR A 40 -23.99 16.89 -52.81
N ARG A 41 -23.93 15.59 -52.49
CA ARG A 41 -24.51 14.98 -51.30
C ARG A 41 -23.89 15.60 -50.03
N ARG A 42 -24.61 16.53 -49.40
CA ARG A 42 -24.24 17.19 -48.15
C ARG A 42 -23.99 16.12 -47.07
N ARG A 43 -22.73 15.92 -46.66
CA ARG A 43 -22.35 15.04 -45.54
C ARG A 43 -22.99 15.61 -44.26
N SER A 44 -24.07 14.99 -43.78
CA SER A 44 -24.66 15.37 -42.49
C SER A 44 -23.68 15.08 -41.36
N PHE A 45 -23.21 16.13 -40.68
CA PHE A 45 -22.32 16.06 -39.51
C PHE A 45 -22.87 15.12 -38.42
N MET A 46 -24.19 15.09 -38.23
CA MET A 46 -24.87 14.17 -37.31
C MET A 46 -24.70 12.69 -37.68
N GLY A 47 -24.64 12.36 -38.98
CA GLY A 47 -24.42 10.99 -39.45
C GLY A 47 -23.00 10.50 -39.18
N GLY A 48 -22.01 11.38 -39.29
CA GLY A 48 -20.62 11.08 -38.94
C GLY A 48 -20.42 10.90 -37.43
N ALA A 49 -21.03 11.76 -36.61
CA ALA A 49 -20.97 11.64 -35.15
C ALA A 49 -21.62 10.34 -34.65
N ARG A 50 -22.79 9.95 -35.20
CA ARG A 50 -23.45 8.66 -34.89
C ARG A 50 -22.65 7.43 -35.31
N ALA A 51 -21.75 7.56 -36.27
CA ALA A 51 -20.95 6.43 -36.70
C ALA A 51 -19.70 6.22 -35.81
N VAL A 52 -19.19 7.28 -35.16
CA VAL A 52 -17.90 7.26 -34.44
C VAL A 52 -18.05 7.36 -32.92
N TRP A 53 -19.26 7.58 -32.40
CA TRP A 53 -19.50 7.77 -30.96
C TRP A 53 -18.89 6.65 -30.09
N ALA A 54 -19.06 5.39 -30.49
CA ALA A 54 -18.59 4.24 -29.73
C ALA A 54 -17.05 4.23 -29.59
N MET A 55 -16.33 4.66 -30.64
CA MET A 55 -14.88 4.81 -30.61
C MET A 55 -14.44 5.91 -29.63
N ILE A 56 -15.13 7.06 -29.65
CA ILE A 56 -14.82 8.19 -28.76
C ILE A 56 -15.13 7.81 -27.31
N SER A 57 -16.28 7.19 -27.04
CA SER A 57 -16.64 6.69 -25.72
C SER A 57 -15.62 5.66 -25.21
N HIS A 58 -15.18 4.73 -26.05
CA HIS A 58 -14.14 3.76 -25.70
C HIS A 58 -12.83 4.44 -25.28
N LEU A 59 -12.36 5.42 -26.07
CA LEU A 59 -11.16 6.19 -25.74
C LEU A 59 -11.29 6.87 -24.36
N ILE A 60 -12.38 7.62 -24.16
CA ILE A 60 -12.62 8.34 -22.90
C ILE A 60 -12.67 7.37 -21.72
N LEU A 61 -13.38 6.26 -21.84
CA LEU A 61 -13.49 5.25 -20.78
C LEU A 61 -12.13 4.58 -20.51
N SER A 62 -11.34 4.28 -21.54
CA SER A 62 -10.02 3.65 -21.35
C SER A 62 -9.06 4.54 -20.56
N VAL A 63 -9.03 5.84 -20.87
CA VAL A 63 -8.23 6.83 -20.14
C VAL A 63 -8.79 7.04 -18.74
N GLY A 64 -10.11 7.15 -18.60
CA GLY A 64 -10.77 7.32 -17.30
C GLY A 64 -10.50 6.17 -16.33
N VAL A 65 -10.54 4.92 -16.81
CA VAL A 65 -10.20 3.74 -16.01
C VAL A 65 -8.73 3.75 -15.60
N ALA A 66 -7.81 4.09 -16.50
CA ALA A 66 -6.40 4.21 -16.14
C ALA A 66 -6.15 5.30 -15.08
N ILE A 67 -6.79 6.46 -15.22
CA ILE A 67 -6.73 7.55 -14.24
C ILE A 67 -7.29 7.09 -12.89
N PHE A 68 -8.42 6.40 -12.88
CA PHE A 68 -9.02 5.87 -11.66
C PHE A 68 -8.06 4.92 -10.92
N VAL A 69 -7.41 4.00 -11.62
CA VAL A 69 -6.44 3.09 -11.01
C VAL A 69 -5.19 3.83 -10.52
N LEU A 70 -4.64 4.74 -11.32
CA LEU A 70 -3.36 5.41 -11.02
C LEU A 70 -3.47 6.54 -9.98
N ILE A 71 -4.62 7.20 -9.87
CA ILE A 71 -4.79 8.35 -8.98
C ILE A 71 -5.59 7.99 -7.73
N TYR A 72 -6.66 7.20 -7.88
CA TYR A 72 -7.56 6.90 -6.77
C TYR A 72 -7.24 5.58 -6.06
N ILE A 73 -6.78 4.56 -6.78
CA ILE A 73 -6.44 3.26 -6.16
C ILE A 73 -5.01 3.27 -5.62
N GLU A 74 -4.04 3.70 -6.42
CA GLU A 74 -2.63 3.65 -6.04
C GLU A 74 -2.36 4.38 -4.71
N GLY A 75 -1.68 3.68 -3.79
CA GLY A 75 -1.28 4.22 -2.49
C GLY A 75 -2.43 4.52 -1.52
N HIS A 76 -3.67 4.15 -1.84
CA HIS A 76 -4.82 4.40 -0.97
C HIS A 76 -5.14 3.20 -0.07
N HIS A 77 -5.64 3.49 1.13
CA HIS A 77 -6.09 2.50 2.08
C HIS A 77 -7.58 2.17 1.88
N PHE A 78 -7.91 0.90 2.10
CA PHE A 78 -9.27 0.38 2.04
C PHE A 78 -9.56 -0.48 3.27
N ASN A 79 -10.82 -0.53 3.71
CA ASN A 79 -11.17 -1.33 4.87
C ASN A 79 -11.26 -2.82 4.51
N LEU A 80 -10.95 -3.67 5.49
CA LEU A 80 -10.95 -5.14 5.33
C LEU A 80 -12.36 -5.74 5.38
N THR A 81 -13.11 -5.49 6.46
CA THR A 81 -14.35 -6.20 6.77
C THR A 81 -15.60 -5.32 6.79
N GLU A 82 -15.47 -4.07 7.25
CA GLU A 82 -16.59 -3.15 7.45
C GLU A 82 -16.28 -1.76 6.87
N ARG A 83 -17.29 -1.06 6.34
CA ARG A 83 -17.09 0.29 5.77
C ARG A 83 -16.82 1.33 6.85
N SER A 84 -17.30 1.07 8.07
CA SER A 84 -17.10 1.89 9.25
C SER A 84 -16.70 0.98 10.41
N PRO A 85 -15.44 0.51 10.45
CA PRO A 85 -15.02 -0.48 11.44
C PRO A 85 -15.05 0.10 12.86
N ILE A 86 -15.29 -0.79 13.81
CA ILE A 86 -15.17 -0.47 15.24
C ILE A 86 -13.69 -0.35 15.60
N VAL A 87 -13.34 0.77 16.23
CA VAL A 87 -12.01 1.12 16.71
C VAL A 87 -11.98 0.98 18.22
N ASN A 88 -11.02 0.22 18.73
CA ASN A 88 -10.74 0.16 20.16
C ASN A 88 -9.99 1.43 20.56
N VAL A 89 -10.55 2.15 21.52
CA VAL A 89 -9.99 3.37 22.09
C VAL A 89 -9.98 3.23 23.62
N LEU A 90 -9.22 4.06 24.30
CA LEU A 90 -9.38 4.18 25.74
C LEU A 90 -10.80 4.66 26.06
N GLY A 91 -11.46 4.00 27.02
CA GLY A 91 -12.84 4.28 27.40
C GLY A 91 -13.92 3.52 26.59
N GLY A 92 -13.53 2.64 25.67
CA GLY A 92 -14.45 1.71 25.00
C GLY A 92 -14.24 1.62 23.49
N THR A 93 -15.32 1.65 22.73
CA THR A 93 -15.27 1.54 21.28
C THR A 93 -15.87 2.76 20.58
N ARG A 94 -15.31 3.09 19.41
CA ARG A 94 -15.80 4.15 18.53
C ARG A 94 -15.92 3.63 17.11
N VAL A 95 -16.76 4.26 16.30
CA VAL A 95 -16.94 3.86 14.90
C VAL A 95 -16.06 4.76 14.03
N ALA A 96 -15.20 4.17 13.21
CA ALA A 96 -14.38 4.91 12.27
C ALA A 96 -15.25 5.54 11.16
N PRO A 97 -14.79 6.65 10.56
CA PRO A 97 -15.40 7.21 9.37
C PRO A 97 -15.50 6.19 8.23
N PHE A 98 -16.50 6.38 7.37
CA PHE A 98 -16.74 5.54 6.20
C PHE A 98 -15.52 5.53 5.27
N LEU A 99 -15.12 4.33 4.87
CA LEU A 99 -14.13 4.10 3.82
C LEU A 99 -14.56 2.87 2.99
N PRO A 100 -14.42 2.91 1.66
CA PRO A 100 -14.75 1.75 0.82
C PRO A 100 -13.92 0.52 1.17
N MET A 101 -14.50 -0.65 0.91
CA MET A 101 -13.80 -1.92 0.99
C MET A 101 -13.08 -2.24 -0.33
N GLN A 102 -12.16 -3.20 -0.28
CA GLN A 102 -11.60 -3.82 -1.48
C GLN A 102 -12.69 -4.31 -2.45
N SER A 103 -13.73 -4.97 -1.93
CA SER A 103 -14.84 -5.53 -2.72
C SER A 103 -15.61 -4.44 -3.46
N ASP A 104 -15.84 -3.28 -2.84
CA ASP A 104 -16.51 -2.14 -3.46
C ASP A 104 -15.71 -1.61 -4.66
N ILE A 105 -14.39 -1.46 -4.50
CA ILE A 105 -13.50 -0.96 -5.56
C ILE A 105 -13.36 -1.96 -6.71
N VAL A 106 -13.17 -3.24 -6.40
CA VAL A 106 -13.06 -4.29 -7.43
C VAL A 106 -14.37 -4.42 -8.20
N THR A 107 -15.52 -4.29 -7.53
CA THR A 107 -16.84 -4.31 -8.18
C THR A 107 -17.02 -3.11 -9.10
N LEU A 108 -16.69 -1.91 -8.62
CA LEU A 108 -16.75 -0.69 -9.42
C LEU A 108 -15.84 -0.79 -10.66
N LEU A 109 -14.59 -1.23 -10.49
CA LEU A 109 -13.64 -1.43 -11.58
C LEU A 109 -14.15 -2.47 -12.59
N SER A 110 -14.70 -3.58 -12.12
CA SER A 110 -15.29 -4.62 -12.98
C SER A 110 -16.46 -4.07 -13.79
N GLY A 111 -17.31 -3.24 -13.19
CA GLY A 111 -18.40 -2.53 -13.88
C GLY A 111 -17.88 -1.59 -14.96
N MET A 112 -16.85 -0.78 -14.66
CA MET A 112 -16.23 0.11 -15.66
C MET A 112 -15.64 -0.68 -16.84
N ILE A 113 -14.95 -1.79 -16.56
CA ILE A 113 -14.39 -2.67 -17.59
C ILE A 113 -15.51 -3.30 -18.44
N ALA A 114 -16.62 -3.71 -17.84
CA ALA A 114 -17.75 -4.27 -18.57
C ALA A 114 -18.35 -3.25 -19.55
N ILE A 115 -18.56 -1.99 -19.10
CA ILE A 115 -19.03 -0.90 -19.96
C ILE A 115 -18.03 -0.64 -21.09
N LEU A 116 -16.73 -0.60 -20.79
CA LEU A 116 -15.67 -0.45 -21.78
C LEU A 116 -15.76 -1.55 -22.85
N LYS A 117 -15.88 -2.82 -22.46
CA LYS A 117 -16.04 -3.94 -23.40
C LYS A 117 -17.29 -3.82 -24.27
N CYS A 118 -18.41 -3.40 -23.70
CA CYS A 118 -19.63 -3.16 -24.46
C CYS A 118 -19.44 -2.07 -25.52
N THR A 119 -18.79 -0.94 -25.16
CA THR A 119 -18.50 0.13 -26.12
C THR A 119 -17.52 -0.31 -27.21
N LEU A 120 -16.49 -1.08 -26.86
CA LEU A 120 -15.56 -1.67 -27.82
C LEU A 120 -16.27 -2.64 -28.76
N GLY A 121 -17.11 -3.52 -28.23
CA GLY A 121 -17.90 -4.48 -29.01
C GLY A 121 -18.84 -3.78 -29.99
N ALA A 122 -19.54 -2.73 -29.55
CA ALA A 122 -20.40 -1.91 -30.41
C ALA A 122 -19.60 -1.24 -31.54
N TRP A 123 -18.39 -0.76 -31.24
CA TRP A 123 -17.50 -0.19 -32.24
C TRP A 123 -17.02 -1.24 -33.26
N ILE A 124 -16.57 -2.41 -32.81
CA ILE A 124 -16.11 -3.51 -33.66
C ILE A 124 -17.24 -4.01 -34.57
N ALA A 125 -18.46 -4.18 -34.05
CA ALA A 125 -19.62 -4.61 -34.83
C ALA A 125 -19.93 -3.63 -35.98
N SER A 126 -19.89 -2.33 -35.69
CA SER A 126 -20.05 -1.28 -36.70
C SER A 126 -18.90 -1.29 -37.72
N LEU A 127 -17.67 -1.48 -37.25
CA LEU A 127 -16.48 -1.61 -38.09
C LEU A 127 -16.60 -2.79 -39.06
N CYS A 128 -17.02 -3.98 -38.62
CA CYS A 128 -17.13 -5.17 -39.48
C CYS A 128 -18.02 -4.93 -40.69
N TRP A 129 -19.20 -4.31 -40.50
CA TRP A 129 -20.08 -3.93 -41.61
C TRP A 129 -19.46 -2.89 -42.54
N ASN A 130 -18.83 -1.87 -41.97
CA ASN A 130 -18.15 -0.85 -42.76
C ASN A 130 -16.97 -1.45 -43.56
N ILE A 131 -16.19 -2.36 -42.97
CA ILE A 131 -15.10 -3.10 -43.63
C ILE A 131 -15.67 -3.98 -44.76
N ALA A 132 -16.74 -4.73 -44.51
CA ALA A 132 -17.37 -5.58 -45.51
C ALA A 132 -17.79 -4.77 -46.75
N LEU A 133 -18.46 -3.63 -46.55
CA LEU A 133 -18.87 -2.72 -47.62
C LEU A 133 -17.68 -2.16 -48.41
N LEU A 134 -16.59 -1.80 -47.72
CA LEU A 134 -15.37 -1.28 -48.37
C LEU A 134 -14.71 -2.36 -49.25
N LEU A 135 -14.66 -3.60 -48.76
CA LEU A 135 -14.08 -4.72 -49.50
C LEU A 135 -14.96 -5.13 -50.70
N MET A 136 -16.29 -5.14 -50.52
CA MET A 136 -17.24 -5.37 -51.61
C MET A 136 -17.20 -4.27 -52.68
N GLU A 137 -16.99 -3.00 -52.29
CA GLU A 137 -16.84 -1.87 -53.23
C GLU A 137 -15.56 -1.99 -54.08
N ARG A 138 -14.43 -2.34 -53.47
CA ARG A 138 -13.13 -2.27 -54.16
C ARG A 138 -12.70 -3.53 -54.89
N ARG A 139 -13.01 -4.72 -54.37
CA ARG A 139 -12.40 -5.98 -54.85
C ARG A 139 -13.37 -7.15 -55.01
N GLY A 140 -14.57 -7.00 -54.48
CA GLY A 140 -15.48 -8.11 -54.29
C GLY A 140 -15.06 -9.01 -53.13
N LEU A 141 -15.99 -9.24 -52.19
CA LEU A 141 -15.77 -10.05 -51.00
C LEU A 141 -16.34 -11.44 -51.22
N ALA A 142 -15.56 -12.50 -50.95
CA ALA A 142 -16.07 -13.86 -51.05
C ALA A 142 -17.12 -14.14 -49.96
N HIS A 143 -18.10 -15.00 -50.23
CA HIS A 143 -19.16 -15.28 -49.25
C HIS A 143 -18.59 -15.84 -47.92
N ARG A 144 -17.60 -16.74 -48.02
CA ARG A 144 -16.89 -17.30 -46.86
C ARG A 144 -16.15 -16.23 -46.04
N ASP A 145 -15.55 -15.25 -46.69
CA ASP A 145 -14.82 -14.17 -46.03
C ASP A 145 -15.78 -13.20 -45.34
N LEU A 146 -16.94 -12.92 -45.94
CA LEU A 146 -18.02 -12.14 -45.33
C LEU A 146 -18.58 -12.86 -44.10
N GLN A 147 -18.85 -14.17 -44.22
CA GLN A 147 -19.31 -14.99 -43.10
C GLN A 147 -18.28 -14.96 -41.95
N THR A 148 -17.00 -15.15 -42.26
CA THR A 148 -15.92 -15.15 -41.25
C THR A 148 -15.81 -13.79 -40.56
N LEU A 149 -15.87 -12.69 -41.32
CA LEU A 149 -15.81 -11.33 -40.80
C LEU A 149 -17.00 -10.99 -39.89
N LEU A 150 -18.22 -11.40 -40.25
CA LEU A 150 -19.42 -11.12 -39.47
C LEU A 150 -19.58 -12.04 -38.25
N GLN A 151 -19.18 -13.31 -38.36
CA GLN A 151 -19.33 -14.28 -37.27
C GLN A 151 -18.22 -14.16 -36.22
N TYR A 152 -16.96 -13.99 -36.66
CA TYR A 152 -15.81 -14.01 -35.78
C TYR A 152 -15.17 -12.64 -35.57
N GLY A 153 -15.49 -11.64 -36.40
CA GLY A 153 -14.86 -10.32 -36.32
C GLY A 153 -13.39 -10.33 -36.75
N VAL A 154 -12.98 -11.28 -37.60
CA VAL A 154 -11.60 -11.48 -38.06
C VAL A 154 -11.61 -11.68 -39.58
N LEU A 155 -10.53 -11.30 -40.28
CA LEU A 155 -10.37 -11.63 -41.70
C LEU A 155 -9.88 -13.09 -41.86
N ALA A 156 -10.03 -13.69 -43.04
CA ALA A 156 -9.41 -14.98 -43.32
C ALA A 156 -7.87 -14.83 -43.42
N PRO A 157 -7.05 -15.76 -42.89
CA PRO A 157 -5.58 -15.62 -42.82
C PRO A 157 -4.89 -15.26 -44.15
N GLY A 158 -5.36 -15.79 -45.28
CA GLY A 158 -4.82 -15.50 -46.62
C GLY A 158 -5.19 -14.11 -47.18
N ALA A 159 -6.10 -13.38 -46.53
CA ALA A 159 -6.53 -12.04 -46.96
C ALA A 159 -5.68 -10.90 -46.35
N TYR A 160 -4.90 -11.18 -45.29
CA TYR A 160 -4.15 -10.16 -44.53
C TYR A 160 -2.99 -9.54 -45.32
N SER A 161 -2.30 -10.32 -46.17
CA SER A 161 -1.01 -9.96 -46.75
C SER A 161 -1.05 -9.39 -48.18
N ARG A 162 -2.24 -9.22 -48.76
CA ARG A 162 -2.34 -8.78 -50.17
C ARG A 162 -2.02 -7.29 -50.35
N ASP A 163 -2.43 -6.41 -49.44
CA ASP A 163 -2.21 -4.96 -49.55
C ASP A 163 -2.18 -4.22 -48.20
N TRP A 164 -1.66 -2.99 -48.23
CA TRP A 164 -1.61 -2.10 -47.06
C TRP A 164 -2.97 -1.93 -46.36
N SER A 165 -4.06 -1.80 -47.12
CA SER A 165 -5.40 -1.65 -46.55
C SER A 165 -5.89 -2.91 -45.84
N THR A 166 -5.58 -4.10 -46.35
CA THR A 166 -5.99 -5.36 -45.71
C THR A 166 -5.13 -5.68 -44.49
N TRP A 167 -3.85 -5.30 -44.51
CA TRP A 167 -2.98 -5.37 -43.34
C TRP A 167 -3.46 -4.45 -42.20
N LEU A 168 -3.85 -3.20 -42.52
CA LEU A 168 -4.40 -2.25 -41.56
C LEU A 168 -5.70 -2.76 -40.94
N ILE A 169 -6.64 -3.25 -41.77
CA ILE A 169 -7.92 -3.81 -41.31
C ILE A 169 -7.68 -5.03 -40.44
N GLY A 170 -6.79 -5.93 -40.86
CA GLY A 170 -6.44 -7.13 -40.12
C GLY A 170 -5.84 -6.81 -38.75
N SER A 171 -4.90 -5.87 -38.70
CA SER A 171 -4.28 -5.38 -37.46
C SER A 171 -5.31 -4.74 -36.52
N LEU A 172 -6.26 -3.96 -37.05
CA LEU A 172 -7.33 -3.34 -36.27
C LEU A 172 -8.24 -4.39 -35.61
N LEU A 173 -8.68 -5.39 -36.36
CA LEU A 173 -9.54 -6.46 -35.85
C LEU A 173 -8.81 -7.31 -34.79
N LEU A 174 -7.53 -7.63 -35.02
CA LEU A 174 -6.70 -8.34 -34.05
C LEU A 174 -6.47 -7.51 -32.78
N ALA A 175 -6.15 -6.22 -32.91
CA ALA A 175 -6.01 -5.32 -31.77
C ALA A 175 -7.31 -5.22 -30.96
N GLY A 176 -8.47 -5.16 -31.62
CA GLY A 176 -9.78 -5.18 -30.97
C GLY A 176 -10.05 -6.46 -30.17
N LEU A 177 -9.61 -7.62 -30.69
CA LEU A 177 -9.69 -8.89 -29.97
C LEU A 177 -8.79 -8.89 -28.73
N VAL A 178 -7.52 -8.51 -28.91
CA VAL A 178 -6.54 -8.45 -27.80
C VAL A 178 -7.01 -7.45 -26.72
N ALA A 179 -7.55 -6.30 -27.11
CA ALA A 179 -8.10 -5.30 -26.20
C ALA A 179 -9.30 -5.80 -25.38
N ASN A 180 -10.15 -6.66 -25.95
CA ASN A 180 -11.26 -7.29 -25.21
C ASN A 180 -10.78 -8.34 -24.19
N LEU A 181 -9.64 -8.97 -24.46
CA LEU A 181 -9.03 -10.00 -23.61
C LEU A 181 -8.02 -9.45 -22.60
N SER A 182 -7.66 -8.16 -22.67
CA SER A 182 -6.59 -7.57 -21.86
C SER A 182 -7.00 -7.19 -20.43
N SER A 183 -8.26 -7.33 -20.03
CA SER A 183 -8.73 -6.99 -18.67
C SER A 183 -7.90 -7.59 -17.53
N PRO A 184 -7.41 -8.86 -17.62
CA PRO A 184 -6.54 -9.43 -16.59
C PRO A 184 -5.23 -8.67 -16.37
N ALA A 185 -4.70 -7.98 -17.39
CA ALA A 185 -3.51 -7.15 -17.24
C ALA A 185 -3.79 -5.96 -16.31
N LEU A 186 -4.99 -5.37 -16.40
CA LEU A 186 -5.39 -4.27 -15.52
C LEU A 186 -5.77 -4.77 -14.12
N THR A 187 -6.64 -5.77 -14.01
CA THR A 187 -7.08 -6.25 -12.69
C THR A 187 -5.93 -6.92 -11.92
N GLY A 188 -5.04 -7.62 -12.62
CA GLY A 188 -3.82 -8.18 -12.06
C GLY A 188 -2.67 -7.17 -11.90
N SER A 189 -2.90 -5.87 -12.10
CA SER A 189 -1.94 -4.82 -11.75
C SER A 189 -2.07 -4.36 -10.30
N ILE A 190 -3.22 -4.61 -9.66
CA ILE A 190 -3.52 -4.15 -8.30
C ILE A 190 -3.19 -5.27 -7.31
N SER A 191 -2.29 -5.00 -6.37
CA SER A 191 -1.95 -5.86 -5.25
C SER A 191 -2.41 -5.23 -3.94
N TRP A 192 -3.01 -6.04 -3.08
CA TRP A 192 -3.58 -5.61 -1.81
C TRP A 192 -2.64 -6.03 -0.67
N ALA A 193 -1.89 -5.09 -0.13
CA ALA A 193 -0.93 -5.34 0.94
C ALA A 193 -1.59 -5.11 2.31
N PRO A 194 -1.50 -6.06 3.27
CA PRO A 194 -1.90 -5.81 4.64
C PRO A 194 -1.16 -4.61 5.24
N SER A 195 -1.90 -3.66 5.80
CA SER A 195 -1.34 -2.46 6.43
C SER A 195 -2.24 -1.97 7.56
N ASN A 196 -1.76 -1.03 8.37
CA ASN A 196 -2.60 -0.29 9.30
C ASN A 196 -2.79 1.14 8.79
N ARG A 197 -3.97 1.73 9.05
CA ARG A 197 -4.23 3.16 8.77
C ARG A 197 -4.56 3.88 10.06
N LEU A 198 -4.16 5.13 10.16
CA LEU A 198 -4.54 6.01 11.26
C LEU A 198 -5.97 6.54 11.04
N VAL A 199 -6.72 6.66 12.13
CA VAL A 199 -8.11 7.15 12.11
C VAL A 199 -8.19 8.51 12.80
N HIS A 200 -8.19 9.56 11.99
CA HIS A 200 -8.30 10.94 12.46
C HIS A 200 -9.76 11.37 12.69
N GLY A 201 -9.95 12.41 13.49
CA GLY A 201 -11.26 13.06 13.68
C GLY A 201 -12.20 12.34 14.65
N LEU A 202 -11.71 11.36 15.40
CA LEU A 202 -12.46 10.75 16.50
C LEU A 202 -12.33 11.59 17.77
N SER A 203 -13.45 11.80 18.47
CA SER A 203 -13.43 12.34 19.84
C SER A 203 -13.09 11.21 20.80
N ILE A 204 -11.88 11.25 21.35
CA ILE A 204 -11.29 10.20 22.20
C ILE A 204 -10.67 10.82 23.44
N ASP A 205 -10.75 10.08 24.55
CA ASP A 205 -10.09 10.46 25.79
C ASP A 205 -8.57 10.27 25.66
N PRO A 206 -7.74 11.15 26.23
CA PRO A 206 -6.29 11.04 26.15
C PRO A 206 -5.75 9.84 26.94
N VAL A 207 -4.52 9.42 26.62
CA VAL A 207 -3.81 8.35 27.33
C VAL A 207 -3.12 8.94 28.57
N PRO A 208 -3.36 8.41 29.78
CA PRO A 208 -2.59 8.81 30.95
C PRO A 208 -1.15 8.26 30.83
N VAL A 209 -0.18 9.15 30.97
CA VAL A 209 1.26 8.86 30.92
C VAL A 209 1.86 9.26 32.25
N TYR A 210 2.31 8.25 33.00
CA TYR A 210 3.05 8.47 34.22
C TYR A 210 4.39 9.12 33.91
N SER A 211 4.68 10.22 34.59
CA SER A 211 5.90 11.00 34.40
C SER A 211 6.42 11.51 35.72
N VAL A 212 7.70 11.85 35.72
CA VAL A 212 8.31 12.73 36.71
C VAL A 212 8.40 14.11 36.09
N GLU A 213 7.75 15.09 36.72
CA GLU A 213 7.87 16.49 36.31
C GLU A 213 9.25 17.03 36.71
N ASP A 214 9.84 17.85 35.86
CA ASP A 214 11.18 18.38 36.11
C ASP A 214 11.20 19.26 37.38
N GLY A 215 12.18 19.03 38.25
CA GLY A 215 12.30 19.68 39.56
C GLY A 215 11.31 19.22 40.62
N SER A 216 10.43 18.25 40.34
CA SER A 216 9.42 17.78 41.30
C SER A 216 9.96 16.80 42.34
N LEU A 217 11.00 16.03 42.00
CA LEU A 217 11.66 15.12 42.94
C LEU A 217 12.87 15.81 43.58
N THR A 218 12.82 15.99 44.90
CA THR A 218 13.96 16.49 45.69
C THR A 218 14.67 15.37 46.47
N GLU A 219 13.96 14.28 46.74
CA GLU A 219 14.49 13.08 47.40
C GLU A 219 13.79 11.83 46.88
N LEU A 220 14.43 10.68 47.01
CA LEU A 220 13.82 9.39 46.71
C LEU A 220 12.82 9.01 47.80
N SER A 221 11.69 8.44 47.42
CA SER A 221 10.69 7.96 48.38
C SER A 221 11.31 6.95 49.36
N PRO A 222 11.12 7.11 50.69
CA PRO A 222 11.61 6.16 51.69
C PRO A 222 11.14 4.73 51.41
N TYR A 223 9.91 4.58 50.91
CA TYR A 223 9.36 3.29 50.50
C TYR A 223 10.21 2.61 49.42
N TYR A 224 10.66 3.37 48.42
CA TYR A 224 11.55 2.86 47.37
C TYR A 224 12.95 2.55 47.91
N VAL A 225 13.50 3.41 48.79
CA VAL A 225 14.87 3.28 49.31
C VAL A 225 15.00 2.11 50.29
N GLU A 226 14.03 1.91 51.17
CA GLU A 226 14.11 0.90 52.25
C GLU A 226 13.64 -0.49 51.78
N ASN A 227 12.73 -0.56 50.81
CA ASN A 227 12.11 -1.83 50.43
C ASN A 227 12.85 -2.54 49.29
N TYR A 228 13.78 -3.43 49.67
CA TYR A 228 14.52 -4.29 48.74
C TYR A 228 13.60 -5.08 47.79
N GLY A 229 12.56 -5.72 48.34
CA GLY A 229 11.67 -6.60 47.57
C GLY A 229 10.91 -5.86 46.46
N VAL A 230 10.58 -4.58 46.66
CA VAL A 230 9.98 -3.73 45.62
C VAL A 230 10.95 -3.53 44.45
N ARG A 231 12.21 -3.22 44.75
CA ARG A 231 13.22 -2.96 43.72
C ARG A 231 13.57 -4.22 42.94
N GLU A 232 13.77 -5.33 43.63
CA GLU A 232 14.09 -6.63 43.01
C GLU A 232 12.92 -7.18 42.19
N SER A 233 11.71 -7.23 42.75
CA SER A 233 10.54 -7.76 42.04
C SER A 233 10.22 -6.92 40.81
N ALA A 234 10.30 -5.60 40.92
CA ALA A 234 9.98 -4.73 39.79
C ALA A 234 11.06 -4.79 38.70
N ALA A 235 12.32 -4.96 39.08
CA ALA A 235 13.43 -5.24 38.16
C ALA A 235 13.20 -6.52 37.34
N LEU A 236 12.87 -7.62 38.01
CA LEU A 236 12.58 -8.92 37.38
C LEU A 236 11.38 -8.84 36.42
N ASN A 237 10.28 -8.20 36.86
CA ASN A 237 9.05 -8.08 36.09
C ASN A 237 9.24 -7.27 34.81
N ILE A 238 9.94 -6.14 34.88
CA ILE A 238 10.17 -5.28 33.72
C ILE A 238 11.11 -5.95 32.73
N ALA A 239 12.19 -6.62 33.17
CA ALA A 239 13.06 -7.39 32.28
C ALA A 239 12.29 -8.45 31.47
N GLY A 240 11.27 -9.06 32.07
CA GLY A 240 10.35 -9.98 31.40
C GLY A 240 9.38 -9.32 30.39
N SER A 241 9.14 -8.02 30.53
CA SER A 241 8.02 -7.32 29.88
C SER A 241 8.45 -6.20 28.93
N ILE A 242 9.75 -6.02 28.65
CA ILE A 242 10.24 -4.87 27.85
C ILE A 242 9.58 -4.83 26.47
N GLY A 243 9.11 -5.95 25.90
CA GLY A 243 8.29 -5.94 24.67
C GLY A 243 9.10 -5.61 23.40
N TRP A 244 10.41 -5.86 23.42
CA TRP A 244 11.30 -5.71 22.26
C TRP A 244 11.35 -7.01 21.45
N GLY A 245 11.65 -6.88 20.16
CA GLY A 245 11.99 -8.04 19.32
C GLY A 245 13.40 -8.55 19.62
N ARG A 246 13.77 -9.69 19.05
CA ARG A 246 15.16 -10.19 19.08
C ARG A 246 16.06 -9.51 18.04
N ASP A 247 15.51 -8.68 17.18
CA ASP A 247 16.28 -7.98 16.15
C ASP A 247 17.15 -6.86 16.75
N THR A 248 18.27 -6.58 16.08
CA THR A 248 19.15 -5.45 16.40
C THR A 248 18.57 -4.18 15.80
N GLU A 249 17.81 -3.43 16.59
CA GLU A 249 17.25 -2.14 16.20
C GLU A 249 18.18 -0.99 16.64
N LYS A 250 18.98 -0.46 15.70
CA LYS A 250 19.85 0.70 15.98
C LYS A 250 19.05 2.00 15.98
N SER A 251 19.40 2.92 16.88
CA SER A 251 18.77 4.25 17.00
C SER A 251 17.25 4.23 17.24
N VAL A 252 16.74 3.13 17.80
CA VAL A 252 15.32 2.99 18.14
C VAL A 252 15.15 3.23 19.63
N LEU A 253 14.36 4.23 19.96
CA LEU A 253 13.97 4.52 21.34
C LEU A 253 12.62 3.89 21.61
N LYS A 254 12.48 3.24 22.75
CA LYS A 254 11.25 2.57 23.10
C LYS A 254 11.04 2.66 24.61
N ARG A 255 9.80 2.50 25.04
CA ARG A 255 9.40 2.54 26.45
C ARG A 255 8.31 1.53 26.72
N TYR A 256 8.47 0.76 27.80
CA TYR A 256 7.38 -0.02 28.36
C TYR A 256 6.34 0.90 29.02
N MET A 257 5.08 0.76 28.63
CA MET A 257 3.97 1.61 29.04
C MET A 257 2.66 0.82 29.04
N ARG A 258 2.20 0.36 30.21
CA ARG A 258 0.98 -0.45 30.34
C ARG A 258 -0.30 0.27 29.91
N THR A 259 -0.34 1.60 29.98
CA THR A 259 -1.54 2.38 29.66
C THR A 259 -1.93 2.36 28.18
N VAL A 260 -1.09 1.79 27.30
CA VAL A 260 -1.39 1.62 25.86
C VAL A 260 -1.90 0.21 25.50
N GLU A 261 -2.07 -0.70 26.46
CA GLU A 261 -2.49 -2.11 26.22
C GLU A 261 -3.81 -2.27 25.47
N GLY A 262 -4.71 -1.29 25.60
CA GLY A 262 -5.98 -1.27 24.86
C GLY A 262 -5.91 -0.70 23.44
N LEU A 263 -4.76 -0.13 23.04
CA LEU A 263 -4.60 0.51 21.74
C LEU A 263 -4.14 -0.48 20.68
N ALA A 264 -4.63 -0.31 19.45
CA ALA A 264 -4.17 -1.10 18.32
C ALA A 264 -2.69 -0.80 18.00
N ILE A 265 -1.95 -1.81 17.57
CA ILE A 265 -0.56 -1.67 17.09
C ILE A 265 -0.55 -0.74 15.87
N ASN A 266 0.43 0.15 15.81
CA ASN A 266 0.55 1.28 14.88
C ASN A 266 -0.32 2.51 15.20
N SER A 267 -1.01 2.53 16.35
CA SER A 267 -1.55 3.79 16.86
C SER A 267 -0.41 4.74 17.20
N THR A 268 -0.59 6.03 17.01
CA THR A 268 0.47 7.04 17.23
C THR A 268 0.15 7.93 18.42
N LEU A 269 1.11 8.22 19.27
CA LEU A 269 0.99 9.09 20.44
C LEU A 269 1.88 10.33 20.29
N GLU A 270 1.45 11.45 20.87
CA GLU A 270 2.27 12.63 21.08
C GLU A 270 2.52 12.89 22.57
N ASN A 271 3.53 13.72 22.88
CA ASN A 271 3.88 14.16 24.24
C ASN A 271 4.26 13.03 25.21
N ALA A 272 4.62 11.85 24.69
CA ALA A 272 5.20 10.79 25.49
C ALA A 272 6.72 10.98 25.62
N THR A 273 7.23 10.90 26.85
CA THR A 273 8.67 10.89 27.13
C THR A 273 9.22 9.48 26.98
N LEU A 274 10.31 9.33 26.23
CA LEU A 274 11.06 8.10 26.01
C LEU A 274 12.44 8.19 26.69
N PRO A 275 12.95 7.07 27.21
CA PRO A 275 14.35 6.99 27.64
C PRO A 275 15.27 7.12 26.41
N TYR A 276 16.31 7.95 26.53
CA TYR A 276 17.34 8.11 25.51
C TYR A 276 18.64 7.48 26.01
N PHE A 277 19.12 6.44 25.32
CA PHE A 277 20.45 5.88 25.54
C PHE A 277 21.08 5.57 24.19
N GLN A 278 22.25 6.15 23.94
CA GLN A 278 22.98 5.94 22.69
C GLN A 278 24.43 5.57 22.99
N VAL A 279 24.85 4.43 22.46
CA VAL A 279 26.26 4.02 22.46
C VAL A 279 26.94 4.68 21.25
N HIS A 280 28.03 5.38 21.51
CA HIS A 280 28.83 6.03 20.46
C HIS A 280 30.01 5.16 20.03
N SER A 281 30.59 4.41 20.96
CA SER A 281 31.68 3.47 20.67
C SER A 281 31.81 2.40 21.75
N ILE A 282 32.28 1.22 21.32
CA ILE A 282 32.75 0.13 22.17
C ILE A 282 34.21 -0.10 21.77
N ARG A 283 35.14 0.18 22.68
CA ARG A 283 36.58 -0.05 22.47
C ARG A 283 37.06 -1.15 23.39
N TRP A 284 37.25 -2.34 22.83
CA TRP A 284 37.82 -3.48 23.53
C TRP A 284 39.22 -3.15 24.07
N ILE A 285 39.48 -3.56 25.30
CA ILE A 285 40.77 -3.35 25.95
C ILE A 285 41.71 -4.46 25.52
N GLU A 286 42.94 -4.11 25.11
CA GLU A 286 43.92 -5.08 24.60
C GLU A 286 44.93 -5.53 25.67
N ARG A 287 45.10 -4.73 26.71
CA ARG A 287 46.16 -4.90 27.71
C ARG A 287 45.62 -4.77 29.12
N ARG A 288 46.12 -5.62 30.02
CA ARG A 288 45.72 -5.66 31.43
C ARG A 288 45.93 -4.32 32.14
N GLU A 289 46.99 -3.60 31.80
CA GLU A 289 47.37 -2.34 32.45
C GLU A 289 46.40 -1.19 32.14
N GLU A 290 45.57 -1.31 31.10
CA GLU A 290 44.52 -0.35 30.76
C GLU A 290 43.29 -0.47 31.66
N ILE A 291 43.21 -1.52 32.49
CA ILE A 291 42.10 -1.78 33.41
C ILE A 291 42.47 -1.23 34.78
N PRO A 292 41.88 -0.10 35.23
CA PRO A 292 42.39 0.66 36.38
C PRO A 292 42.52 -0.19 37.64
N PHE A 293 41.50 -0.97 37.97
CA PHE A 293 41.50 -1.77 39.18
C PHE A 293 42.49 -2.94 39.14
N MET A 294 42.76 -3.52 37.97
CA MET A 294 43.76 -4.58 37.85
C MET A 294 45.17 -4.02 37.89
N ARG A 295 45.40 -2.84 37.30
CA ARG A 295 46.66 -2.10 37.44
C ARG A 295 46.95 -1.78 38.90
N ASP A 296 45.92 -1.45 39.67
CA ASP A 296 46.02 -1.10 41.09
C ASP A 296 46.05 -2.35 42.01
N GLY A 297 46.11 -3.56 41.44
CA GLY A 297 46.29 -4.83 42.15
C GLY A 297 45.01 -5.44 42.75
N ALA A 298 43.83 -4.90 42.43
CA ALA A 298 42.56 -5.45 42.90
C ALA A 298 42.14 -6.69 42.11
N LEU A 299 41.54 -7.67 42.79
CA LEU A 299 40.95 -8.83 42.15
C LEU A 299 39.63 -8.44 41.45
N PRO A 300 39.35 -8.92 40.23
CA PRO A 300 38.11 -8.59 39.50
C PRO A 300 36.84 -8.83 40.33
N GLY A 301 36.76 -9.96 41.04
CA GLY A 301 35.62 -10.29 41.89
C GLY A 301 35.38 -9.28 43.01
N SER A 302 36.44 -8.68 43.57
CA SER A 302 36.32 -7.67 44.62
C SER A 302 35.75 -6.34 44.11
N VAL A 303 36.12 -5.97 42.88
CA VAL A 303 35.67 -4.74 42.21
C VAL A 303 34.23 -4.89 41.76
N MET A 304 33.89 -6.07 41.22
CA MET A 304 32.52 -6.38 40.84
C MET A 304 31.59 -6.38 42.05
N ARG A 305 32.02 -6.99 43.17
CA ARG A 305 31.28 -6.95 44.43
C ARG A 305 31.06 -5.53 44.95
N ARG A 306 32.09 -4.68 44.89
CA ARG A 306 31.99 -3.26 45.24
C ARG A 306 31.06 -2.49 44.30
N THR A 307 31.05 -2.84 43.02
CA THR A 307 30.17 -2.21 42.03
C THR A 307 28.69 -2.41 42.41
N PHE A 308 28.35 -3.54 43.04
CA PHE A 308 26.99 -3.79 43.54
C PHE A 308 26.59 -2.92 44.72
N ASP A 309 27.54 -2.43 45.52
CA ASP A 309 27.23 -1.49 46.61
C ASP A 309 26.63 -0.17 46.06
N TYR A 310 26.86 0.13 44.78
CA TYR A 310 26.31 1.28 44.06
C TYR A 310 25.04 0.96 43.26
N THR A 311 24.51 -0.27 43.37
CA THR A 311 23.27 -0.67 42.69
C THR A 311 22.09 -0.72 43.65
N PRO A 312 20.86 -0.46 43.19
CA PRO A 312 19.69 -0.46 44.06
C PRO A 312 19.34 -1.84 44.64
N THR A 313 19.77 -2.93 44.00
CA THR A 313 19.40 -4.29 44.41
C THR A 313 20.52 -5.28 44.07
N THR A 314 20.54 -6.40 44.80
CA THR A 314 21.47 -7.51 44.66
C THR A 314 20.86 -8.61 43.80
N PHE A 315 21.71 -9.48 43.25
CA PHE A 315 21.31 -10.66 42.48
C PHE A 315 22.23 -11.84 42.83
N PRO A 316 21.78 -13.09 42.63
CA PRO A 316 22.41 -14.26 43.25
C PRO A 316 23.69 -14.75 42.56
N GLY A 317 24.02 -14.27 41.35
CA GLY A 317 25.23 -14.69 40.64
C GLY A 317 25.35 -14.11 39.22
N PHE A 318 26.52 -14.28 38.62
CA PHE A 318 26.81 -13.89 37.24
C PHE A 318 26.74 -15.13 36.33
N MET A 319 26.00 -15.01 35.23
CA MET A 319 25.86 -16.04 34.20
C MET A 319 26.47 -15.58 32.88
N PRO A 320 26.96 -16.48 32.02
CA PRO A 320 27.49 -16.10 30.72
C PRO A 320 26.44 -15.32 29.93
N GLY A 321 26.82 -14.16 29.39
CA GLY A 321 25.90 -13.19 28.79
C GLY A 321 25.80 -11.91 29.61
N ASP A 322 26.03 -12.01 30.93
CA ASP A 322 25.89 -10.88 31.84
C ASP A 322 27.00 -9.86 31.63
N MET A 323 26.61 -8.60 31.72
CA MET A 323 27.53 -7.48 31.58
C MET A 323 27.17 -6.35 32.53
N VAL A 324 28.18 -5.61 32.96
CA VAL A 324 28.04 -4.47 33.87
C VAL A 324 28.88 -3.30 33.38
N LEU A 325 28.27 -2.12 33.30
CA LEU A 325 28.99 -0.85 33.13
C LEU A 325 29.37 -0.32 34.52
N ILE A 326 30.66 -0.36 34.83
CA ILE A 326 31.19 0.08 36.11
C ILE A 326 30.99 1.60 36.24
N PRO A 327 30.28 2.09 37.28
CA PRO A 327 30.09 3.51 37.52
C PRO A 327 31.43 4.22 37.75
N ASN A 328 31.58 5.42 37.19
CA ASN A 328 32.76 6.27 37.43
C ASN A 328 32.63 7.12 38.71
N THR A 329 31.59 6.89 39.51
CA THR A 329 31.28 7.67 40.71
C THR A 329 31.39 6.82 41.97
N THR A 330 31.77 7.46 43.07
CA THR A 330 31.72 6.88 44.41
C THR A 330 30.41 7.21 45.15
N THR A 331 29.53 8.01 44.55
CA THR A 331 28.25 8.39 45.14
C THR A 331 27.31 7.19 45.16
N ASN A 332 26.68 6.94 46.30
CA ASN A 332 25.65 5.92 46.43
C ASN A 332 24.42 6.29 45.59
N TRP A 333 23.76 5.31 44.98
CA TRP A 333 22.57 5.50 44.14
C TRP A 333 21.43 6.23 44.86
N SER A 334 21.35 6.09 46.19
CA SER A 334 20.31 6.70 47.02
C SER A 334 20.62 8.13 47.48
N SER A 335 21.85 8.60 47.30
CA SER A 335 22.34 9.89 47.82
C SER A 335 22.55 10.94 46.72
N ASP A 336 22.05 10.66 45.51
CA ASP A 336 22.10 11.58 44.39
C ASP A 336 21.14 12.77 44.60
N PRO A 337 21.54 14.01 44.22
CA PRO A 337 20.72 15.21 44.42
C PRO A 337 19.50 15.31 43.50
N LEU A 338 19.24 14.34 42.61
CA LEU A 338 18.09 14.29 41.69
C LEU A 338 18.01 15.51 40.76
N GLU A 339 19.16 16.08 40.41
CA GLU A 339 19.25 17.19 39.46
C GLU A 339 18.96 16.70 38.04
N SER A 340 18.25 17.52 37.28
CA SER A 340 17.94 17.22 35.88
C SER A 340 19.21 17.30 35.04
N THR A 341 19.69 16.14 34.59
CA THR A 341 21.00 16.06 33.92
C THR A 341 20.95 15.18 32.68
N ILE A 342 21.82 15.53 31.74
CA ILE A 342 22.25 14.66 30.63
C ILE A 342 23.60 14.09 31.03
N VAL A 343 23.78 12.78 30.85
CA VAL A 343 25.05 12.12 31.15
C VAL A 343 25.76 11.77 29.84
N HIS A 344 26.92 12.38 29.63
CA HIS A 344 27.90 11.97 28.62
C HIS A 344 29.09 11.36 29.33
N ASP A 345 29.33 10.07 29.14
CA ASP A 345 30.32 9.36 29.96
C ASP A 345 31.01 8.25 29.15
N THR A 346 32.17 7.84 29.64
CA THR A 346 32.90 6.66 29.15
C THR A 346 33.18 5.74 30.32
N ARG A 347 32.52 4.58 30.34
CA ARG A 347 32.58 3.62 31.45
C ARG A 347 33.24 2.32 31.02
N LEU A 348 33.85 1.67 32.00
CA LEU A 348 34.42 0.34 31.83
C LEU A 348 33.30 -0.69 31.85
N LEU A 349 33.14 -1.42 30.76
CA LEU A 349 32.29 -2.60 30.66
C LEU A 349 33.08 -3.82 31.10
N LEU A 350 32.46 -4.64 31.95
CA LEU A 350 32.86 -6.01 32.22
C LEU A 350 31.82 -6.92 31.58
N LEU A 351 32.27 -7.82 30.70
CA LEU A 351 31.45 -8.86 30.08
C LEU A 351 31.92 -10.23 30.57
N TYR A 352 30.97 -11.04 31.01
CA TYR A 352 31.20 -12.45 31.29
C TYR A 352 30.67 -13.29 30.12
N TYR A 353 31.56 -13.92 29.34
CA TYR A 353 31.20 -14.46 28.02
C TYR A 353 31.38 -15.97 27.86
N ALA A 354 32.16 -16.62 28.71
CA ALA A 354 32.33 -18.07 28.65
C ALA A 354 32.65 -18.67 30.02
N TYR A 355 32.47 -19.98 30.12
CA TYR A 355 32.78 -20.74 31.32
C TYR A 355 33.15 -22.19 30.99
N ASP A 356 33.94 -22.80 31.85
CA ASP A 356 34.29 -24.22 31.76
C ASP A 356 33.32 -25.07 32.59
N GLN A 357 32.78 -26.11 31.96
CA GLN A 357 31.99 -27.14 32.62
C GLN A 357 32.32 -28.50 32.01
N ASP A 358 32.63 -29.49 32.85
CA ASP A 358 32.90 -30.87 32.41
C ASP A 358 34.01 -31.00 31.34
N ASN A 359 35.08 -30.20 31.45
CA ASN A 359 36.19 -30.06 30.48
C ASN A 359 35.79 -29.48 29.11
N GLU A 360 34.60 -28.89 28.98
CA GLU A 360 34.16 -28.15 27.81
C GLU A 360 33.99 -26.66 28.13
N THR A 361 34.42 -25.79 27.21
CA THR A 361 34.22 -24.35 27.33
C THR A 361 32.93 -23.96 26.62
N TYR A 362 31.97 -23.44 27.37
CA TYR A 362 30.69 -22.94 26.89
C TYR A 362 30.77 -21.42 26.72
N SER A 363 30.65 -20.94 25.49
CA SER A 363 30.68 -19.51 25.18
C SER A 363 29.37 -19.03 24.57
N ILE A 364 29.00 -17.78 24.87
CA ILE A 364 27.87 -17.09 24.25
C ILE A 364 28.19 -16.57 22.85
N THR A 365 29.47 -16.57 22.45
CA THR A 365 29.94 -15.96 21.21
C THR A 365 30.95 -16.85 20.50
N ARG A 366 31.09 -16.71 19.17
CA ARG A 366 32.13 -17.43 18.41
C ARG A 366 33.55 -16.96 18.76
N GLY A 367 33.68 -15.76 19.28
CA GLY A 367 34.94 -15.17 19.66
C GLY A 367 34.82 -13.67 19.84
N LEU A 368 35.72 -13.11 20.64
CA LEU A 368 35.89 -11.68 20.78
C LEU A 368 36.77 -11.13 19.64
N PRO A 369 36.84 -9.81 19.45
CA PRO A 369 37.83 -9.21 18.56
C PRO A 369 39.24 -9.72 18.88
N SER A 370 40.05 -9.96 17.86
CA SER A 370 41.32 -10.73 17.94
C SER A 370 42.38 -10.18 18.91
N ASN A 371 42.24 -8.92 19.32
CA ASN A 371 43.13 -8.19 20.21
C ASN A 371 42.52 -7.95 21.60
N ALA A 372 41.30 -8.42 21.86
CA ALA A 372 40.65 -8.23 23.16
C ALA A 372 41.40 -8.99 24.27
N TYR A 373 41.63 -8.32 25.38
CA TYR A 373 42.19 -8.90 26.58
C TYR A 373 41.15 -9.79 27.26
N GLU A 374 41.50 -11.07 27.37
CA GLU A 374 40.69 -12.10 27.99
C GLU A 374 41.28 -12.49 29.34
N LEU A 375 40.46 -12.48 30.38
CA LEU A 375 40.84 -12.94 31.71
C LEU A 375 40.10 -14.22 32.04
N HIS A 376 40.89 -15.28 32.25
CA HIS A 376 40.43 -16.56 32.75
C HIS A 376 40.72 -16.65 34.26
N THR A 377 39.69 -16.89 35.08
CA THR A 377 39.82 -17.07 36.54
C THR A 377 38.79 -18.08 37.02
N ASP A 378 39.23 -19.11 37.74
CA ASP A 378 38.36 -20.13 38.36
C ASP A 378 37.37 -20.84 37.40
N GLY A 379 37.72 -20.99 36.11
CA GLY A 379 36.83 -21.54 35.08
C GLY A 379 35.86 -20.53 34.45
N TYR A 380 36.01 -19.24 34.76
CA TYR A 380 35.20 -18.13 34.25
C TYR A 380 36.02 -17.27 33.29
N TYR A 381 35.42 -16.89 32.16
CA TYR A 381 36.06 -16.05 31.14
C TYR A 381 35.40 -14.67 31.08
N THR A 382 36.20 -13.63 31.31
CA THR A 382 35.77 -12.23 31.32
C THR A 382 36.55 -11.39 30.33
N ALA A 383 35.89 -10.40 29.76
CA ALA A 383 36.47 -9.44 28.83
C ALA A 383 36.03 -8.02 29.17
N TYR A 384 36.80 -7.05 28.68
CA TYR A 384 36.65 -5.66 29.07
C TYR A 384 36.66 -4.71 27.88
N ALA A 385 35.81 -3.68 27.95
CA ALA A 385 35.74 -2.65 26.93
C ALA A 385 35.45 -1.28 27.54
N TRP A 386 35.92 -0.22 26.90
CA TRP A 386 35.47 1.15 27.18
C TRP A 386 34.25 1.45 26.34
N VAL A 387 33.14 1.82 26.99
CA VAL A 387 31.90 2.18 26.31
C VAL A 387 31.65 3.68 26.51
N THR A 388 31.68 4.41 25.40
CA THR A 388 31.31 5.83 25.38
C THR A 388 29.84 5.94 25.00
N PHE A 389 29.05 6.61 25.83
CA PHE A 389 27.61 6.70 25.63
C PHE A 389 27.03 8.06 26.05
N THR A 390 25.76 8.24 25.73
CA THR A 390 24.97 9.37 26.19
C THR A 390 23.62 8.88 26.69
N ALA A 391 23.20 9.39 27.86
CA ALA A 391 21.96 9.02 28.51
C ALA A 391 21.16 10.26 28.93
N GLY A 392 19.84 10.16 28.80
CA GLY A 392 18.87 11.17 29.19
C GLY A 392 17.47 10.72 28.80
N VAL A 393 16.64 11.66 28.36
CA VAL A 393 15.30 11.38 27.83
C VAL A 393 15.08 12.13 26.53
N GLY A 394 13.96 11.85 25.88
CA GLY A 394 13.50 12.62 24.74
C GLY A 394 11.99 12.59 24.63
N LYS A 395 11.39 13.65 24.11
CA LYS A 395 9.93 13.76 23.96
C LYS A 395 9.48 13.50 22.52
N CYS A 396 8.45 12.68 22.38
CA CYS A 396 7.78 12.47 21.10
C CYS A 396 6.98 13.71 20.69
N LYS A 397 7.43 14.37 19.62
CA LYS A 397 6.73 15.50 19.00
C LYS A 397 5.91 15.01 17.79
N ALA A 398 4.83 15.71 17.45
CA ALA A 398 4.04 15.50 16.23
C ALA A 398 3.64 14.04 15.94
N HIS A 399 3.13 13.32 16.95
CA HIS A 399 2.65 11.93 16.81
C HIS A 399 3.73 10.91 16.32
N SER A 400 5.01 11.15 16.64
CA SER A 400 6.13 10.29 16.22
C SER A 400 6.30 9.00 17.04
N CYS A 401 5.66 8.90 18.20
CA CYS A 401 5.66 7.66 19.00
C CYS A 401 4.61 6.70 18.46
N ILE A 402 4.97 5.45 18.18
CA ILE A 402 4.09 4.42 17.63
C ILE A 402 3.93 3.30 18.66
N VAL A 403 2.71 2.81 18.88
CA VAL A 403 2.46 1.57 19.63
C VAL A 403 3.05 0.40 18.84
N SER A 404 4.15 -0.15 19.34
CA SER A 404 4.92 -1.22 18.68
C SER A 404 4.55 -2.61 19.19
N SER A 405 4.09 -2.71 20.43
CA SER A 405 3.53 -3.91 21.04
C SER A 405 2.46 -3.48 22.06
N PRO A 406 1.63 -4.38 22.60
CA PRO A 406 0.53 -4.01 23.50
C PRO A 406 0.99 -3.10 24.65
N GLN A 407 2.19 -3.29 25.19
CA GLN A 407 2.69 -2.51 26.32
C GLN A 407 3.96 -1.72 25.98
N ALA A 408 4.22 -1.43 24.70
CA ALA A 408 5.41 -0.66 24.33
C ALA A 408 5.16 0.35 23.22
N ILE A 409 5.64 1.57 23.45
CA ILE A 409 5.74 2.62 22.44
C ILE A 409 7.17 2.69 21.90
N ARG A 410 7.31 3.04 20.62
CA ARG A 410 8.55 3.14 19.86
C ARG A 410 8.62 4.47 19.15
N ASN A 411 9.81 5.05 19.04
CA ASN A 411 10.13 6.10 18.10
C ASN A 411 11.40 5.72 17.32
N ASN A 412 11.35 5.90 16.01
CA ASN A 412 12.44 5.66 15.05
C ASN A 412 12.88 6.94 14.31
N THR A 413 12.34 8.08 14.69
CA THR A 413 12.72 9.41 14.21
C THR A 413 13.74 10.03 15.17
N PRO A 414 14.60 10.95 14.69
CA PRO A 414 15.52 11.67 15.57
C PRO A 414 14.75 12.42 16.65
N ILE A 415 15.05 12.12 17.92
CA ILE A 415 14.53 12.84 19.07
C ILE A 415 15.63 13.70 19.67
N GLU A 416 15.27 14.92 20.07
CA GLU A 416 16.13 15.83 20.82
C GLU A 416 16.37 15.29 22.23
N LEU A 417 17.64 15.18 22.60
CA LEU A 417 18.06 14.75 23.93
C LEU A 417 17.78 15.86 24.95
N GLU A 418 17.06 15.50 26.01
CA GLU A 418 16.69 16.37 27.11
C GLU A 418 17.25 15.84 28.45
N PRO A 419 17.58 16.74 29.40
CA PRO A 419 17.94 16.35 30.76
C PRO A 419 16.73 15.78 31.52
N HIS A 420 17.01 14.94 32.52
CA HIS A 420 15.96 14.39 33.39
C HIS A 420 16.49 14.05 34.79
N GLN A 421 15.67 14.24 35.81
CA GLN A 421 16.06 14.01 37.23
C GLN A 421 16.41 12.55 37.54
N LEU A 422 15.78 11.60 36.83
CA LEU A 422 16.00 10.16 37.03
C LEU A 422 17.14 9.57 36.18
N THR A 423 17.88 10.36 35.40
CA THR A 423 18.92 9.82 34.50
C THR A 423 19.98 9.02 35.27
N PHE A 424 20.45 9.54 36.40
CA PHE A 424 21.46 8.88 37.22
C PHE A 424 20.95 7.58 37.84
N GLN A 425 19.75 7.60 38.42
CA GLN A 425 19.11 6.46 39.07
C GLN A 425 18.80 5.37 38.04
N ALA A 426 18.38 5.76 36.83
CA ALA A 426 18.16 4.84 35.73
C ALA A 426 19.47 4.17 35.29
N LEU A 427 20.59 4.90 35.22
CA LEU A 427 21.89 4.29 34.96
C LEU A 427 22.29 3.30 36.06
N SER A 428 22.10 3.64 37.34
CA SER A 428 22.42 2.74 38.46
C SER A 428 21.54 1.48 38.47
N MET A 429 20.26 1.61 38.13
CA MET A 429 19.33 0.47 37.99
C MET A 429 19.57 -0.33 36.70
N ALA A 430 20.09 0.29 35.63
CA ALA A 430 20.38 -0.39 34.37
C ALA A 430 21.40 -1.52 34.53
N LEU A 431 22.32 -1.43 35.49
CA LEU A 431 23.25 -2.52 35.82
C LEU A 431 22.51 -3.78 36.28
N VAL A 432 21.47 -3.62 37.10
CA VAL A 432 20.62 -4.72 37.55
C VAL A 432 19.76 -5.23 36.39
N MET A 433 19.26 -4.32 35.56
CA MET A 433 18.44 -4.69 34.39
C MET A 433 19.24 -5.53 33.39
N SER A 434 20.51 -5.22 33.14
CA SER A 434 21.32 -5.93 32.14
C SER A 434 21.51 -7.39 32.48
N ILE A 435 21.77 -7.69 33.76
CA ILE A 435 21.90 -9.06 34.26
C ILE A 435 20.56 -9.80 34.17
N ASN A 436 19.46 -9.19 34.60
CA ASN A 436 18.15 -9.84 34.51
C ASN A 436 17.71 -10.09 33.06
N LEU A 437 18.01 -9.17 32.15
CA LEU A 437 17.72 -9.35 30.72
C LEU A 437 18.53 -10.47 30.10
N SER A 438 19.83 -10.51 30.40
CA SER A 438 20.75 -11.56 29.94
C SER A 438 20.34 -12.93 30.48
N THR A 439 20.14 -13.04 31.80
CA THR A 439 19.75 -14.28 32.48
C THR A 439 18.42 -14.84 31.94
N GLN A 440 17.44 -13.97 31.67
CA GLN A 440 16.17 -14.40 31.09
C GLN A 440 16.25 -14.66 29.57
N ASN A 441 17.35 -14.26 28.92
CA ASN A 441 17.55 -14.28 27.47
C ASN A 441 16.29 -13.77 26.71
N ASN A 442 15.69 -12.71 27.27
CA ASN A 442 14.43 -12.19 26.78
C ASN A 442 14.68 -10.90 26.02
N SER A 443 14.11 -10.84 24.82
CA SER A 443 14.25 -9.65 23.97
C SER A 443 15.72 -9.24 23.86
N LEU A 444 16.60 -10.16 23.47
CA LEU A 444 18.01 -9.89 23.17
C LEU A 444 18.37 -10.53 21.82
N PRO A 445 19.22 -9.88 21.00
CA PRO A 445 19.75 -10.48 19.79
C PRO A 445 20.72 -11.60 20.13
N SER A 446 21.05 -12.43 19.12
CA SER A 446 22.08 -13.45 19.28
C SER A 446 23.46 -12.80 19.45
N SER A 447 24.18 -13.16 20.50
CA SER A 447 25.58 -12.78 20.73
C SER A 447 26.58 -13.57 19.88
N TRP A 448 26.12 -14.56 19.12
CA TRP A 448 26.96 -15.56 18.48
C TRP A 448 27.90 -14.99 17.40
N ASP A 449 27.35 -14.15 16.52
CA ASP A 449 28.06 -13.61 15.36
C ASP A 449 28.58 -12.18 15.58
N ASN A 450 27.88 -11.36 16.38
CA ASN A 450 28.28 -9.98 16.67
C ASN A 450 28.04 -9.62 18.13
N ILE A 451 29.12 -9.66 18.92
CA ILE A 451 29.05 -9.36 20.35
C ILE A 451 28.80 -7.87 20.64
N ASP A 452 29.26 -6.97 19.77
CA ASP A 452 29.07 -5.52 19.95
C ASP A 452 27.59 -5.14 19.80
N ASP A 453 26.89 -5.72 18.83
CA ASP A 453 25.44 -5.52 18.66
C ASP A 453 24.64 -6.08 19.86
N TYR A 454 25.10 -7.19 20.45
CA TYR A 454 24.52 -7.74 21.68
C TYR A 454 24.73 -6.80 22.86
N ILE A 455 25.95 -6.30 23.06
CA ILE A 455 26.27 -5.33 24.12
C ILE A 455 25.43 -4.06 23.97
N GLU A 456 25.42 -3.46 22.77
CA GLU A 456 24.63 -2.26 22.49
C GLU A 456 23.15 -2.49 22.81
N ALA A 457 22.59 -3.62 22.37
CA ALA A 457 21.19 -3.97 22.63
C ALA A 457 20.90 -4.14 24.13
N VAL A 458 21.76 -4.84 24.89
CA VAL A 458 21.59 -5.03 26.33
C VAL A 458 21.62 -3.67 27.04
N LEU A 459 22.58 -2.79 26.74
CA LEU A 459 22.72 -1.50 27.40
C LEU A 459 21.52 -0.57 27.14
N VAL A 460 21.09 -0.44 25.88
CA VAL A 460 19.94 0.38 25.50
C VAL A 460 18.65 -0.13 26.18
N ARG A 461 18.42 -1.45 26.14
CA ARG A 461 17.23 -2.08 26.73
C ARG A 461 17.23 -1.97 28.25
N SER A 462 18.39 -2.11 28.86
CA SER A 462 18.59 -2.00 30.31
C SER A 462 18.27 -0.60 30.81
N TYR A 463 18.80 0.44 30.15
CA TYR A 463 18.47 1.82 30.51
C TYR A 463 16.99 2.13 30.28
N SER A 464 16.43 1.67 29.16
CA SER A 464 15.00 1.84 28.87
C SER A 464 14.10 1.20 29.92
N GLY A 465 14.38 -0.06 30.29
CA GLY A 465 13.67 -0.78 31.34
C GLY A 465 13.81 -0.10 32.71
N ALA A 466 15.03 0.28 33.08
CA ALA A 466 15.32 0.95 34.34
C ALA A 466 14.59 2.29 34.47
N TRP A 467 14.65 3.14 33.44
CA TRP A 467 13.97 4.43 33.46
C TRP A 467 12.44 4.27 33.44
N GLY A 468 11.91 3.35 32.63
CA GLY A 468 10.47 3.04 32.59
C GLY A 468 9.95 2.51 33.93
N LEU A 469 10.75 1.69 34.61
CA LEU A 469 10.48 1.20 35.96
C LEU A 469 10.42 2.36 36.98
N LEU A 470 11.48 3.18 37.02
CA LEU A 470 11.60 4.26 37.99
C LEU A 470 10.51 5.32 37.82
N THR A 471 10.19 5.67 36.57
CA THR A 471 9.09 6.62 36.30
C THR A 471 7.73 6.09 36.72
N GLY A 472 7.50 4.78 36.70
CA GLY A 472 6.27 4.18 37.22
C GLY A 472 6.19 4.17 38.75
N ILE A 473 7.31 3.97 39.44
CA ILE A 473 7.37 3.93 40.91
C ILE A 473 7.40 5.34 41.53
N LEU A 474 8.21 6.22 40.95
CA LEU A 474 8.51 7.57 41.48
C LEU A 474 7.72 8.67 40.77
N GLN A 475 6.63 8.32 40.09
CA GLN A 475 5.77 9.27 39.38
C GLN A 475 5.33 10.43 40.28
N THR A 476 5.40 11.65 39.74
CA THR A 476 4.91 12.87 40.42
C THR A 476 3.77 13.53 39.66
N ALA A 477 3.61 13.18 38.38
CA ALA A 477 2.57 13.72 37.52
C ALA A 477 1.95 12.62 36.61
N VAL A 478 0.71 12.86 36.20
CA VAL A 478 0.03 12.11 35.14
C VAL A 478 -0.23 13.06 33.99
N LEU A 479 0.50 12.88 32.89
CA LEU A 479 0.34 13.67 31.68
C LEU A 479 -0.73 13.03 30.79
N ASN A 480 -1.56 13.86 30.15
CA ASN A 480 -2.54 13.40 29.18
C ASN A 480 -1.95 13.49 27.77
N ALA A 481 -1.51 12.35 27.23
CA ALA A 481 -1.01 12.26 25.87
C ALA A 481 -2.17 12.09 24.88
N SER A 482 -2.21 12.93 23.85
CA SER A 482 -3.12 12.71 22.74
C SER A 482 -2.59 11.59 21.83
N TYR A 483 -3.49 10.91 21.14
CA TYR A 483 -3.13 9.83 20.23
C TYR A 483 -4.07 9.76 19.04
N VAL A 484 -3.64 9.02 18.02
CA VAL A 484 -4.46 8.66 16.86
C VAL A 484 -4.51 7.13 16.79
N PRO A 485 -5.69 6.52 16.95
CA PRO A 485 -5.82 5.08 16.88
C PRO A 485 -5.59 4.58 15.46
N SER A 486 -5.13 3.35 15.36
CA SER A 486 -4.98 2.65 14.09
C SER A 486 -6.04 1.56 13.90
N VAL A 487 -6.35 1.26 12.64
CA VAL A 487 -7.17 0.11 12.27
C VAL A 487 -6.49 -0.71 11.18
N PRO A 488 -6.65 -2.05 11.20
CA PRO A 488 -6.25 -2.90 10.10
C PRO A 488 -6.92 -2.47 8.79
N SER A 489 -6.14 -2.45 7.71
CA SER A 489 -6.55 -1.99 6.38
C SER A 489 -5.79 -2.73 5.28
N LEU A 490 -6.19 -2.52 4.04
CA LEU A 490 -5.44 -2.94 2.85
C LEU A 490 -4.93 -1.71 2.13
N LEU A 491 -3.62 -1.65 1.91
CA LEU A 491 -2.99 -0.67 1.04
C LEU A 491 -3.00 -1.22 -0.39
N ALA A 492 -3.59 -0.49 -1.33
CA ALA A 492 -3.52 -0.87 -2.72
C ALA A 492 -2.20 -0.38 -3.34
N THR A 493 -1.52 -1.29 -4.02
CA THR A 493 -0.27 -1.05 -4.75
C THR A 493 -0.45 -1.47 -6.20
N VAL A 494 -0.02 -0.62 -7.13
CA VAL A 494 -0.32 -0.75 -8.55
C VAL A 494 0.98 -0.91 -9.34
N ASP A 495 1.08 -2.00 -10.10
CA ASP A 495 2.14 -2.17 -11.09
C ASP A 495 1.86 -1.27 -12.32
N LEU A 496 2.51 -0.11 -12.33
CA LEU A 496 2.42 0.88 -13.40
C LEU A 496 2.65 0.28 -14.79
N ARG A 497 3.56 -0.70 -14.92
CA ARG A 497 3.90 -1.29 -16.22
C ARG A 497 2.70 -2.01 -16.81
N ARG A 498 1.99 -2.78 -15.99
CA ARG A 498 0.78 -3.51 -16.40
C ARG A 498 -0.36 -2.58 -16.78
N VAL A 499 -0.55 -1.50 -16.03
CA VAL A 499 -1.55 -0.46 -16.37
C VAL A 499 -1.23 0.21 -17.70
N TYR A 500 0.03 0.58 -17.96
CA TYR A 500 0.42 1.20 -19.22
C TYR A 500 0.37 0.23 -20.41
N ILE A 501 0.71 -1.05 -20.23
CA ILE A 501 0.54 -2.08 -21.27
C ILE A 501 -0.94 -2.23 -21.61
N TRP A 502 -1.81 -2.28 -20.60
CA TRP A 502 -3.25 -2.34 -20.80
C TRP A 502 -3.76 -1.10 -21.53
N LEU A 503 -3.43 0.10 -21.06
CA LEU A 503 -3.84 1.37 -21.68
C LEU A 503 -3.32 1.47 -23.12
N GLY A 504 -2.05 1.15 -23.35
CA GLY A 504 -1.45 1.10 -24.67
C GLY A 504 -2.22 0.19 -25.62
N THR A 505 -2.62 -0.99 -25.15
CA THR A 505 -3.46 -1.92 -25.93
C THR A 505 -4.80 -1.28 -26.33
N GLN A 506 -5.47 -0.58 -25.40
CA GLN A 506 -6.72 0.13 -25.69
C GLN A 506 -6.53 1.30 -26.67
N LEU A 507 -5.44 2.05 -26.53
CA LEU A 507 -5.12 3.20 -27.38
C LEU A 507 -4.72 2.76 -28.81
N VAL A 508 -4.06 1.62 -28.98
CA VAL A 508 -3.74 1.05 -30.29
C VAL A 508 -5.03 0.81 -31.11
N VAL A 509 -6.10 0.32 -30.49
CA VAL A 509 -7.40 0.17 -31.17
C VAL A 509 -7.89 1.52 -31.68
N THR A 510 -7.82 2.56 -30.85
CA THR A 510 -8.28 3.91 -31.22
C THR A 510 -7.42 4.50 -32.35
N ALA A 511 -6.10 4.34 -32.28
CA ALA A 511 -5.18 4.82 -33.31
C ALA A 511 -5.41 4.11 -34.66
N LEU A 512 -5.51 2.78 -34.66
CA LEU A 512 -5.81 2.00 -35.86
C LEU A 512 -7.20 2.31 -36.42
N SER A 513 -8.17 2.57 -35.55
CA SER A 513 -9.53 3.00 -35.93
C SER A 513 -9.52 4.36 -36.63
N ALA A 514 -8.78 5.34 -36.09
CA ALA A 514 -8.61 6.65 -36.71
C ALA A 514 -7.91 6.53 -38.08
N LEU A 515 -6.86 5.73 -38.19
CA LEU A 515 -6.18 5.45 -39.46
C LEU A 515 -7.10 4.78 -40.48
N PHE A 516 -7.94 3.84 -40.05
CA PHE A 516 -8.94 3.21 -40.90
C PHE A 516 -9.96 4.24 -41.41
N LEU A 517 -10.48 5.11 -40.55
CA LEU A 517 -11.42 6.17 -40.92
C LEU A 517 -10.80 7.15 -41.93
N ILE A 518 -9.55 7.58 -41.70
CA ILE A 518 -8.80 8.44 -42.63
C ILE A 518 -8.62 7.74 -43.98
N THR A 519 -8.15 6.49 -43.97
CA THR A 519 -7.91 5.71 -45.19
C THR A 519 -9.22 5.57 -45.97
N ARG A 520 -10.30 5.13 -45.31
CA ARG A 520 -11.63 5.00 -45.90
C ARG A 520 -12.12 6.31 -46.50
N SER A 521 -11.97 7.44 -45.79
CA SER A 521 -12.44 8.75 -46.26
C SER A 521 -11.81 9.20 -47.58
N ARG A 522 -10.60 8.72 -47.89
CA ARG A 522 -9.86 9.02 -49.13
C ARG A 522 -10.14 8.02 -50.25
N VAL A 523 -10.64 6.83 -49.88
CA VAL A 523 -10.60 5.61 -50.71
C VAL A 523 -11.99 5.15 -51.13
N SER A 524 -13.01 5.33 -50.29
CA SER A 524 -14.39 4.93 -50.56
C SER A 524 -15.20 6.07 -51.14
N LYS A 525 -16.07 5.75 -52.10
CA LYS A 525 -17.02 6.69 -52.70
C LYS A 525 -18.24 6.91 -51.80
N TYR A 526 -18.48 6.03 -50.82
CA TYR A 526 -19.68 6.07 -49.98
C TYR A 526 -19.41 6.60 -48.56
N PRO A 527 -20.36 7.35 -47.97
CA PRO A 527 -20.23 7.81 -46.59
C PRO A 527 -20.23 6.64 -45.59
N LEU A 528 -19.67 6.91 -44.41
CA LEU A 528 -19.68 6.00 -43.27
C LEU A 528 -21.13 5.69 -42.89
N LEU A 529 -21.44 4.41 -42.65
CA LEU A 529 -22.79 4.01 -42.30
C LEU A 529 -23.03 4.37 -40.82
N GLY A 530 -24.00 5.26 -40.57
CA GLY A 530 -24.34 5.70 -39.21
C GLY A 530 -25.15 4.68 -38.41
N ASP A 531 -25.92 3.82 -39.08
CA ASP A 531 -26.71 2.76 -38.46
C ASP A 531 -26.39 1.41 -39.12
N THR A 532 -25.46 0.69 -38.51
CA THR A 532 -25.00 -0.63 -38.99
C THR A 532 -25.92 -1.77 -38.64
N CYS A 533 -26.87 -1.59 -37.71
CA CYS A 533 -27.85 -2.62 -37.37
C CYS A 533 -28.82 -2.87 -38.52
N LEU A 534 -29.11 -1.82 -39.31
CA LEU A 534 -29.96 -1.91 -40.49
C LEU A 534 -29.16 -2.16 -41.79
N ALA A 535 -27.83 -2.34 -41.70
CA ALA A 535 -26.96 -2.48 -42.87
C ALA A 535 -27.42 -3.58 -43.83
N ALA A 536 -27.85 -4.73 -43.30
CA ALA A 536 -28.32 -5.86 -44.12
C ALA A 536 -29.60 -5.53 -44.91
N PHE A 537 -30.49 -4.69 -44.36
CA PHE A 537 -31.73 -4.28 -45.03
C PHE A 537 -31.51 -3.21 -46.11
N TYR A 538 -30.40 -2.47 -46.02
CA TYR A 538 -30.01 -1.51 -47.05
C TYR A 538 -29.26 -2.14 -48.24
N LEU A 539 -29.05 -3.46 -48.22
CA LEU A 539 -28.43 -4.21 -49.31
C LEU A 539 -29.52 -4.86 -50.17
N ASP A 540 -29.63 -4.42 -51.42
CA ASP A 540 -30.48 -5.08 -52.41
C ASP A 540 -29.72 -6.28 -52.98
N THR A 541 -30.22 -7.47 -52.67
CA THR A 541 -29.67 -8.77 -53.09
C THR A 541 -30.48 -9.42 -54.22
N THR A 542 -31.42 -8.68 -54.84
CA THR A 542 -32.25 -9.20 -55.93
C THR A 542 -31.45 -9.37 -57.22
N ALA A 543 -30.74 -10.49 -57.32
CA ALA A 543 -30.30 -11.06 -58.59
C ALA A 543 -31.43 -11.89 -59.20
N VAL A 544 -32.56 -11.25 -59.53
CA VAL A 544 -33.57 -11.82 -60.43
C VAL A 544 -33.65 -10.89 -61.63
N PRO A 545 -33.40 -11.36 -62.88
CA PRO A 545 -33.61 -10.53 -64.05
C PRO A 545 -35.11 -10.36 -64.22
N LEU A 546 -35.62 -9.20 -63.80
CA LEU A 546 -36.98 -8.77 -64.08
C LEU A 546 -36.90 -7.38 -64.71
N ASP A 547 -37.69 -7.25 -65.76
CA ASP A 547 -37.74 -6.18 -66.76
C ASP A 547 -37.48 -4.77 -66.25
N GLU A 548 -36.91 -3.97 -67.16
CA GLU A 548 -36.76 -2.53 -67.06
C GLU A 548 -38.11 -1.83 -66.81
N SER A 549 -38.52 -1.73 -65.56
CA SER A 549 -39.29 -0.59 -65.04
C SER A 549 -39.51 -0.79 -63.55
N VAL A 550 -38.82 0.02 -62.73
CA VAL A 550 -39.30 0.69 -61.51
C VAL A 550 -38.07 1.26 -60.83
N SER A 551 -37.84 2.55 -61.04
CA SER A 551 -36.79 3.31 -60.38
C SER A 551 -37.23 3.75 -58.98
N SER A 552 -36.40 3.37 -58.01
CA SER A 552 -36.00 4.11 -56.80
C SER A 552 -37.08 4.66 -55.85
N ILE A 553 -37.11 4.09 -54.65
CA ILE A 553 -37.36 4.86 -53.42
C ILE A 553 -36.28 4.49 -52.38
N HIS A 554 -35.43 5.47 -52.08
CA HIS A 554 -34.52 5.60 -50.91
C HIS A 554 -33.34 4.62 -50.76
N GLY A 555 -32.17 5.02 -51.26
CA GLY A 555 -30.87 4.73 -50.61
C GLY A 555 -30.37 3.29 -50.56
N VAL A 556 -30.91 2.38 -51.38
CA VAL A 556 -30.55 0.95 -51.38
C VAL A 556 -29.28 0.71 -52.20
N ARG A 557 -28.34 -0.11 -51.69
CA ARG A 557 -27.09 -0.49 -52.38
C ARG A 557 -27.27 -1.83 -53.08
N LYS A 558 -27.14 -1.87 -54.42
CA LYS A 558 -27.26 -3.10 -55.21
C LYS A 558 -25.99 -3.95 -55.10
N ILE A 559 -26.13 -5.19 -54.63
CA ILE A 559 -25.04 -6.17 -54.62
C ILE A 559 -25.21 -7.12 -55.82
N GLU A 560 -24.20 -7.20 -56.68
CA GLU A 560 -24.13 -8.16 -57.77
C GLU A 560 -23.21 -9.32 -57.37
N GLN A 561 -23.68 -10.55 -57.52
CA GLN A 561 -22.88 -11.75 -57.32
C GLN A 561 -22.16 -12.09 -58.63
N ARG A 562 -20.83 -11.96 -58.65
CA ARG A 562 -19.99 -12.32 -59.80
C ARG A 562 -19.14 -13.55 -59.43
N GLY A 563 -19.68 -14.74 -59.73
CA GLY A 563 -19.10 -16.01 -59.27
C GLY A 563 -19.23 -16.16 -57.75
N ASP A 564 -18.13 -16.43 -57.05
CA ASP A 564 -18.08 -16.55 -55.58
C ASP A 564 -17.91 -15.18 -54.85
N ARG A 565 -17.94 -14.06 -55.58
CA ARG A 565 -17.64 -12.73 -55.02
C ARG A 565 -18.85 -11.80 -55.06
N LEU A 566 -19.09 -11.11 -53.95
CA LEU A 566 -20.12 -10.09 -53.79
C LEU A 566 -19.53 -8.71 -54.07
N MET A 567 -20.08 -7.99 -55.05
CA MET A 567 -19.64 -6.65 -55.45
C MET A 567 -20.76 -5.61 -55.28
N VAL A 568 -20.44 -4.42 -54.76
CA VAL A 568 -21.40 -3.30 -54.74
C VAL A 568 -21.37 -2.60 -56.10
N LYS A 569 -22.52 -2.53 -56.79
CA LYS A 569 -22.67 -1.83 -58.07
C LYS A 569 -23.04 -0.36 -57.85
N VAL A 570 -22.49 0.50 -58.71
CA VAL A 570 -22.76 1.95 -58.77
C VAL A 570 -24.19 2.20 -59.24
#